data_AF-A0A3A9KJH7-F1
#
_entry.id   AF-A0A3A9KJH7-F1
#
_cell.length_a   1.000
_cell.length_b   1.000
_cell.length_c   1.000
_cell.angle_alpha   90.00
_cell.angle_beta   90.00
_cell.angle_gamma   90.00
#
_symmetry.space_group_name_H-M   'P 1'
#
loop_
_entity.id
_entity.type
_entity.pdbx_description
1 polymer ?
#
loop_
_entity_poly.entity_id
_entity_poly.type
_entity_poly.pdbx_seq_one_letter_code
_entity_poly.pdbx_strand_id
1 'polypeptide(L)'
;MNEAELKYGLINYSDLIEPGLTFKGREVNLDGKRCDLLFVDKDGRDLYVEVKKHVDVNGGIQLMLYSGLVTKRSARFMLVGFSIMDKLIHGVHRAGYEYVEIKEEDIYYRFFTSKIKEGAERIISETSRS
;
A
#
# COMPACT_ATOMS: atom_id res chain seq x y z
N MET A 1 -8.42 -12.04 4.90
CA MET A 1 -8.53 -10.61 4.53
C MET A 1 -9.15 -10.41 3.16
N ASN A 2 -10.12 -9.48 3.05
CA ASN A 2 -10.63 -8.95 1.78
C ASN A 2 -9.82 -7.71 1.33
N GLU A 3 -10.04 -7.21 0.10
CA GLU A 3 -9.25 -6.07 -0.42
C GLU A 3 -9.46 -4.76 0.35
N ALA A 4 -10.63 -4.52 0.93
CA ALA A 4 -10.88 -3.33 1.74
C ALA A 4 -10.10 -3.37 3.06
N GLU A 5 -10.07 -4.54 3.71
CA GLU A 5 -9.26 -4.78 4.91
C GLU A 5 -7.76 -4.69 4.60
N LEU A 6 -7.32 -5.21 3.45
CA LEU A 6 -5.95 -5.11 2.98
C LEU A 6 -5.54 -3.63 2.79
N LYS A 7 -6.35 -2.85 2.07
CA LYS A 7 -6.12 -1.41 1.91
C LYS A 7 -6.05 -0.69 3.26
N TYR A 8 -6.95 -1.01 4.18
CA TYR A 8 -6.91 -0.45 5.53
C TYR A 8 -5.60 -0.81 6.26
N GLY A 9 -5.17 -2.07 6.19
CA GLY A 9 -3.89 -2.52 6.76
C GLY A 9 -2.71 -1.75 6.19
N LEU A 10 -2.63 -1.62 4.87
CA LEU A 10 -1.56 -0.92 4.16
C LEU A 10 -1.51 0.59 4.44
N ILE A 11 -2.65 1.22 4.73
CA ILE A 11 -2.68 2.62 5.17
C ILE A 11 -2.05 2.78 6.56
N ASN A 12 -2.31 1.85 7.48
CA ASN A 12 -1.85 1.92 8.87
C ASN A 12 -0.42 1.38 9.06
N TYR A 13 0.01 0.47 8.19
CA TYR A 13 1.30 -0.22 8.23
C TYR A 13 2.01 -0.04 6.88
N SER A 14 2.17 1.21 6.45
CA SER A 14 2.73 1.56 5.15
C SER A 14 4.20 1.15 4.99
N ASP A 15 4.90 0.88 6.10
CA ASP A 15 6.26 0.33 6.12
C ASP A 15 6.34 -1.10 5.55
N LEU A 16 5.20 -1.81 5.45
CA LEU A 16 5.11 -3.08 4.74
C LEU A 16 5.25 -2.91 3.21
N ILE A 17 4.96 -1.72 2.68
CA ILE A 17 5.17 -1.38 1.27
C ILE A 17 6.60 -0.88 1.09
N GLU A 18 6.92 0.22 1.78
CA GLU A 18 8.23 0.86 1.75
C GLU A 18 8.41 1.71 3.02
N PRO A 19 9.59 1.66 3.69
CA PRO A 19 9.85 2.51 4.84
C PRO A 19 9.75 4.01 4.53
N GLY A 20 9.05 4.75 5.39
CA GLY A 20 8.96 6.21 5.30
C GLY A 20 7.82 6.73 4.41
N LEU A 21 6.91 5.86 3.95
CA LEU A 21 5.72 6.29 3.22
C LEU A 21 4.73 7.04 4.12
N THR A 22 4.30 8.21 3.65
CA THR A 22 3.23 9.01 4.27
C THR A 22 1.95 8.87 3.44
N PHE A 23 0.86 8.43 4.06
CA PHE A 23 -0.43 8.29 3.38
C PHE A 23 -1.00 9.66 2.96
N LYS A 24 -1.48 9.74 1.72
CA LYS A 24 -2.06 10.96 1.12
C LYS A 24 -3.53 10.83 0.77
N GLY A 25 -3.95 9.67 0.28
CA GLY A 25 -5.33 9.50 -0.17
C GLY A 25 -5.67 8.05 -0.52
N ARG A 26 -6.96 7.74 -0.42
CA ARG A 26 -7.56 6.48 -0.89
C ARG A 26 -8.48 6.79 -2.06
N GLU A 27 -8.65 5.83 -2.96
CA GLU A 27 -9.59 5.93 -4.08
C GLU A 27 -9.35 7.21 -4.91
N VAL A 28 -8.08 7.45 -5.25
CA VAL A 28 -7.66 8.67 -5.94
C VAL A 28 -8.15 8.67 -7.38
N ASN A 29 -8.90 9.70 -7.73
CA ASN A 29 -9.40 9.90 -9.09
C ASN A 29 -8.27 10.40 -10.00
N LEU A 30 -7.98 9.63 -11.04
CA LEU A 30 -7.06 9.90 -12.13
C LEU A 30 -7.88 9.93 -13.42
N ASP A 31 -8.42 11.10 -13.76
CA ASP A 31 -9.21 11.33 -14.98
C ASP A 31 -10.31 10.27 -15.25
N GLY A 32 -11.14 10.02 -14.23
CA GLY A 32 -12.23 9.04 -14.28
C GLY A 32 -11.80 7.59 -13.99
N LYS A 33 -10.50 7.34 -13.81
CA LYS A 33 -9.98 6.09 -13.23
C LYS A 33 -9.75 6.25 -11.74
N ARG A 34 -9.80 5.15 -10.99
CA ARG A 34 -9.65 5.17 -9.54
C ARG A 34 -8.48 4.29 -9.13
N CYS A 35 -7.40 4.92 -8.67
CA CYS A 35 -6.26 4.24 -8.06
C CYS A 35 -6.56 4.00 -6.57
N ASP A 36 -6.19 2.83 -6.05
CA ASP A 36 -6.56 2.42 -4.70
C ASP A 36 -5.98 3.33 -3.62
N LEU A 37 -4.66 3.57 -3.63
CA LEU A 37 -3.97 4.35 -2.60
C LEU A 37 -2.94 5.31 -3.22
N LEU A 38 -2.69 6.41 -2.53
CA LEU A 38 -1.63 7.38 -2.83
C LEU A 38 -0.83 7.66 -1.56
N PHE A 39 0.49 7.58 -1.70
CA PHE A 39 1.47 7.91 -0.67
C PHE A 39 2.46 8.97 -1.17
N VAL A 40 3.26 9.50 -0.25
CA VAL A 40 4.51 10.21 -0.55
C VAL A 40 5.66 9.42 0.04
N ASP A 41 6.72 9.21 -0.73
CA ASP A 41 7.96 8.62 -0.22
C ASP A 41 8.80 9.63 0.58
N LYS A 42 9.88 9.13 1.18
CA LYS A 42 10.83 9.94 1.96
C LYS A 42 11.49 11.07 1.15
N ASP A 43 11.50 10.97 -0.18
CA ASP A 43 12.10 11.94 -1.10
C ASP A 43 11.06 12.94 -1.64
N GLY A 44 9.81 12.88 -1.17
CA GLY A 44 8.74 13.78 -1.59
C GLY A 44 8.04 13.38 -2.91
N ARG A 45 8.32 12.19 -3.44
CA ARG A 45 7.70 11.70 -4.68
C ARG A 45 6.37 11.03 -4.38
N ASP A 46 5.40 11.24 -5.28
CA ASP A 46 4.09 10.59 -5.15
C ASP A 46 4.21 9.13 -5.58
N LEU A 47 3.65 8.22 -4.78
CA LEU A 47 3.58 6.79 -5.05
C LEU A 47 2.12 6.36 -5.16
N TYR A 48 1.68 6.05 -6.37
CA TYR A 48 0.36 5.49 -6.66
C TYR A 48 0.41 3.97 -6.53
N VAL A 49 -0.49 3.40 -5.73
CA VAL A 49 -0.48 1.98 -5.41
C VAL A 49 -1.80 1.35 -5.84
N GLU A 50 -1.71 0.33 -6.67
CA GLU A 50 -2.83 -0.59 -6.96
C GLU A 50 -2.70 -1.81 -6.06
N VAL A 51 -3.78 -2.15 -5.34
CA VAL A 51 -3.78 -3.22 -4.35
C VAL A 51 -4.60 -4.38 -4.89
N LYS A 52 -4.02 -5.58 -4.89
CA LYS A 52 -4.74 -6.83 -5.23
C LYS A 52 -4.41 -7.90 -4.22
N LYS A 53 -5.37 -8.75 -3.89
CA LYS A 53 -5.07 -9.96 -3.11
C LYS A 53 -4.10 -10.87 -3.85
N HIS A 54 -4.40 -11.12 -5.13
CA HIS A 54 -3.54 -11.85 -6.06
C HIS A 54 -3.39 -11.01 -7.32
N VAL A 55 -2.16 -10.58 -7.60
CA VAL A 55 -1.88 -9.68 -8.72
C VAL A 55 -1.85 -10.49 -10.02
N ASP A 56 -2.71 -10.09 -10.95
CA ASP A 56 -2.82 -10.61 -12.31
C ASP A 56 -2.39 -9.57 -13.36
N VAL A 57 -2.54 -9.91 -14.63
CA VAL A 57 -2.21 -9.03 -15.75
C VAL A 57 -3.00 -7.71 -15.71
N ASN A 58 -4.23 -7.72 -15.17
CA ASN A 58 -5.07 -6.53 -15.10
C ASN A 58 -4.45 -5.47 -14.18
N GLY A 59 -3.81 -5.89 -13.07
CA GLY A 59 -3.07 -4.98 -12.21
C GLY A 59 -1.96 -4.23 -12.95
N GLY A 60 -1.19 -4.93 -13.79
CA GLY A 60 -0.15 -4.31 -14.62
C GLY A 60 -0.72 -3.31 -15.64
N ILE A 61 -1.84 -3.65 -16.28
CA ILE A 61 -2.54 -2.76 -17.21
C ILE A 61 -3.04 -1.51 -16.48
N GLN A 62 -3.58 -1.64 -15.26
CA GLN A 62 -4.02 -0.49 -14.47
C GLN A 62 -2.89 0.48 -14.18
N LEU A 63 -1.71 0.00 -13.77
CA LEU A 63 -0.55 0.89 -13.58
C LEU A 63 -0.16 1.63 -14.85
N MET A 64 -0.20 0.95 -16.00
CA MET A 64 0.08 1.56 -17.30
C MET A 64 -0.94 2.64 -17.68
N LEU A 65 -2.21 2.44 -17.36
CA LEU A 65 -3.23 3.46 -17.58
C LEU A 65 -3.00 4.65 -16.65
N TYR A 66 -2.71 4.42 -15.37
CA TYR A 66 -2.49 5.50 -14.41
C TYR A 66 -1.26 6.35 -14.77
N SER A 67 -0.16 5.71 -15.21
CA SER A 67 1.06 6.42 -15.61
C SER A 67 0.85 7.33 -16.83
N GLY A 68 -0.05 6.96 -17.74
CA GLY A 68 -0.47 7.79 -18.87
C GLY A 68 -1.32 9.00 -18.47
N LEU A 69 -1.95 8.98 -17.29
CA LEU A 69 -2.87 10.03 -16.82
C LEU A 69 -2.21 11.01 -15.84
N VAL A 70 -1.09 10.64 -15.22
CA VAL A 70 -0.37 11.48 -14.27
C VAL A 70 0.74 12.26 -14.98
N THR A 71 0.66 13.59 -14.94
CA THR A 71 1.63 14.47 -15.61
C THR A 71 2.94 14.65 -14.84
N LYS A 72 2.96 14.34 -13.54
CA LYS A 72 4.14 14.46 -12.68
C LYS A 72 5.15 13.38 -13.03
N ARG A 73 6.24 13.75 -13.72
CA ARG A 73 7.30 12.81 -14.16
C ARG A 73 8.00 12.05 -13.04
N SER A 74 8.00 12.60 -11.82
CA SER A 74 8.60 11.95 -10.65
C SER A 74 7.64 11.00 -9.94
N ALA A 75 6.40 10.83 -10.42
CA ALA A 75 5.44 9.92 -9.83
C ALA A 75 5.87 8.47 -10.06
N ARG A 76 5.66 7.65 -9.02
CA ARG A 76 5.96 6.24 -8.96
C ARG A 76 4.65 5.45 -8.96
N PHE A 77 4.68 4.24 -9.50
CA PHE A 77 3.51 3.36 -9.59
C PHE A 77 3.90 1.97 -9.12
N MET A 78 3.12 1.40 -8.21
CA MET A 78 3.46 0.13 -7.57
C MET A 78 2.27 -0.82 -7.45
N LEU A 79 2.53 -2.10 -7.69
CA LEU A 79 1.61 -3.19 -7.36
C LEU A 79 1.92 -3.72 -5.97
N VAL A 80 0.90 -3.83 -5.13
CA VAL A 80 1.00 -4.46 -3.80
C VAL A 80 0.01 -5.61 -3.72
N GLY A 81 0.47 -6.79 -3.31
CA GLY A 81 -0.40 -7.94 -3.09
C GLY A 81 0.25 -9.08 -2.32
N PHE A 82 -0.50 -10.16 -2.09
CA PHE A 82 0.03 -11.34 -1.39
C PHE A 82 0.79 -12.30 -2.30
N SER A 83 0.56 -12.19 -3.61
CA SER A 83 1.27 -12.96 -4.62
C SER A 83 1.19 -12.23 -5.96
N ILE A 84 2.27 -12.27 -6.72
CA ILE A 84 2.37 -11.69 -8.06
C ILE A 84 2.75 -12.80 -9.02
N MET A 85 2.05 -12.88 -10.14
CA MET A 85 2.39 -13.83 -11.19
C MET A 85 3.83 -13.57 -11.71
N ASP A 86 4.74 -14.53 -11.60
CA ASP A 86 6.16 -14.40 -11.98
C ASP A 86 6.39 -13.76 -13.36
N LYS A 87 5.58 -14.17 -14.35
CA LYS A 87 5.69 -13.66 -15.73
C LYS A 87 5.39 -12.16 -15.85
N LEU A 88 4.63 -11.61 -14.89
CA LEU A 88 4.26 -10.20 -14.84
C LEU A 88 5.38 -9.34 -14.26
N ILE A 89 6.13 -9.86 -13.28
CA ILE A 89 7.21 -9.15 -12.59
C ILE A 89 8.21 -8.53 -13.58
N HIS A 90 8.68 -9.32 -14.54
CA HIS A 90 9.62 -8.84 -15.54
C HIS A 90 9.03 -7.76 -16.47
N GLY A 91 7.73 -7.86 -16.79
CA GLY A 91 7.04 -6.86 -17.62
C GLY A 91 6.84 -5.54 -16.90
N VAL A 92 6.32 -5.61 -15.66
CA VAL A 92 6.10 -4.47 -14.76
C VAL A 92 7.41 -3.73 -14.51
N HIS A 93 8.46 -4.47 -14.14
CA HIS A 93 9.76 -3.87 -13.86
C HIS A 93 10.39 -3.20 -15.09
N ARG A 94 10.34 -3.85 -16.27
CA ARG A 94 10.84 -3.25 -17.52
C ARG A 94 10.07 -2.00 -17.95
N ALA A 95 8.79 -1.91 -17.59
CA ALA A 95 7.96 -0.74 -17.85
C ALA A 95 8.22 0.43 -16.87
N GLY A 96 9.12 0.24 -15.89
CA GLY A 96 9.44 1.25 -14.87
C GLY A 96 8.46 1.28 -13.70
N TYR A 97 7.63 0.24 -13.56
CA TYR A 97 6.72 0.09 -12.43
C TYR A 97 7.36 -0.78 -11.35
N GLU A 98 6.93 -0.53 -10.12
CA GLU A 98 7.42 -1.21 -8.94
C GLU A 98 6.42 -2.26 -8.48
N TYR A 99 6.88 -3.17 -7.63
CA TYR A 99 6.01 -4.15 -7.01
C TYR A 99 6.57 -4.59 -5.66
N VAL A 100 5.68 -5.01 -4.78
CA VAL A 100 6.03 -5.68 -3.53
C VAL A 100 5.00 -6.75 -3.21
N GLU A 101 5.52 -7.92 -2.88
CA GLU A 101 4.75 -8.98 -2.26
C GLU A 101 4.84 -8.84 -0.75
N ILE A 102 3.69 -8.82 -0.09
CA ILE A 102 3.61 -8.80 1.37
C ILE A 102 2.93 -10.07 1.87
N LYS A 103 3.14 -10.43 3.13
CA LYS A 103 2.45 -11.58 3.71
C LYS A 103 1.19 -11.12 4.43
N GLU A 104 0.11 -11.88 4.29
CA GLU A 104 -1.15 -11.62 4.99
C GLU A 104 -0.92 -11.63 6.52
N GLU A 105 -0.05 -12.52 6.99
CA GLU A 105 0.33 -12.64 8.40
C GLU A 105 1.00 -11.37 8.97
N ASP A 106 1.76 -10.63 8.16
CA ASP A 106 2.47 -9.43 8.63
C ASP A 106 1.48 -8.33 9.03
N ILE A 107 0.38 -8.18 8.29
CA ILE A 107 -0.69 -7.23 8.61
C ILE A 107 -1.40 -7.65 9.90
N TYR A 108 -1.73 -8.93 10.03
CA TYR A 108 -2.38 -9.45 11.24
C TYR A 108 -1.48 -9.27 12.47
N TYR A 109 -0.19 -9.56 12.35
CA TYR A 109 0.77 -9.38 13.42
C TYR A 109 0.83 -7.91 13.85
N ARG A 110 0.96 -6.97 12.91
CA ARG A 110 0.97 -5.53 13.21
C ARG A 110 -0.31 -5.05 13.89
N PHE A 111 -1.47 -5.52 13.42
CA PHE A 111 -2.75 -5.21 14.03
C PHE A 111 -2.87 -5.75 15.46
N PHE A 112 -2.47 -7.00 15.69
CA PHE A 112 -2.56 -7.59 17.02
C PHE A 112 -1.60 -6.89 18.00
N THR A 113 -0.35 -6.64 17.59
CA THR A 113 0.65 -5.94 18.40
C THR A 113 0.21 -4.52 18.74
N SER A 114 -0.41 -3.80 17.80
CA SER A 114 -0.92 -2.44 18.08
C SER A 114 -2.05 -2.46 19.12
N LYS A 115 -2.96 -3.44 19.07
CA LYS A 115 -4.02 -3.59 20.08
C LYS A 115 -3.53 -4.00 21.46
N ILE A 116 -2.53 -4.88 21.56
CA ILE A 116 -1.90 -5.19 22.84
C ILE A 116 -1.26 -3.94 23.44
N LYS A 117 -0.52 -3.17 22.64
CA LYS A 117 0.14 -1.95 23.09
C LYS A 117 -0.86 -0.91 23.59
N GLU A 118 -1.92 -0.64 22.83
CA GLU A 118 -3.01 0.26 23.24
C GLU A 118 -3.65 -0.17 24.58
N GLY A 119 -3.87 -1.48 24.77
CA GLY A 119 -4.42 -2.02 26.02
C GLY A 119 -3.49 -1.82 27.21
N ALA A 120 -2.19 -2.12 27.04
CA ALA A 120 -1.19 -1.93 28.09
C ALA A 120 -1.05 -0.45 28.51
N GLU A 121 -1.04 0.47 27.54
CA GLU A 121 -0.96 1.91 27.79
C GLU A 121 -2.16 2.43 28.59
N ARG A 122 -3.37 1.92 28.32
CA ARG A 122 -4.58 2.26 29.10
C ARG A 122 -4.44 1.85 30.57
N ILE A 123 -4.04 0.60 30.84
CA ILE A 123 -3.88 0.08 32.21
C ILE A 123 -2.87 0.91 33.00
N ILE A 124 -1.71 1.22 32.38
CA ILE A 124 -0.67 2.06 33.01
C ILE A 124 -1.23 3.46 33.32
N SER A 125 -1.96 4.07 32.39
CA SER A 125 -2.53 5.40 32.57
C SER A 125 -3.58 5.47 33.68
N GLU A 126 -4.37 4.40 33.86
CA GLU A 126 -5.37 4.30 34.92
C GLU A 126 -4.71 4.11 36.29
N THR A 127 -3.69 3.25 36.37
CA THR A 127 -2.94 2.97 37.61
C THR A 127 -2.07 4.16 38.05
N SER A 128 -1.64 5.01 37.11
CA SER A 128 -0.83 6.21 37.42
C SER A 128 -1.68 7.41 37.86
N ARG A 129 -3.01 7.33 37.75
CA ARG A 129 -3.96 8.37 38.17
C ARG A 129 -4.59 8.08 39.54
N SER A 130 -4.38 6.88 40.09
CA SER A 130 -4.78 6.44 41.43
C SER A 130 -3.65 6.61 42.42
#